data_AF-A0A967F514-F1
#
_entry.id   AF-A0A967F514-F1
#
_cell.length_a   1.000
_cell.length_b   1.000
_cell.length_c   1.000
_cell.angle_alpha   90.00
_cell.angle_beta   90.00
_cell.angle_gamma   90.00
#
_symmetry.space_group_name_H-M   'P 1'
#
loop_
_entity.id
_entity.type
_entity.pdbx_description
1 polymer ?
#
loop_
_entity_poly.entity_id
_entity_poly.type
_entity_poly.pdbx_seq_one_letter_code
_entity_poly.pdbx_strand_id
1 'polypeptide(L)'
;MQRWSTQRQGDWYWNVLNSCFPRGRTLTILRHPYDVVLSSAEYWKADPQGAWEGIVGMAELILHDKSTVDFALSHRRLVEDPEPEITRLLTHLGLSHHPRCYKATERVYVPERNLNRVPKEDMQ
;
A
#
# COMPACT_ATOMS: atom_id res chain seq x y z
N MET A 1 -25.89 -14.23 6.81
CA MET A 1 -24.41 -14.32 6.79
C MET A 1 -23.90 -13.62 8.05
N GLN A 2 -23.29 -14.34 8.99
CA GLN A 2 -22.91 -13.76 10.29
C GLN A 2 -21.64 -12.91 10.10
N ARG A 3 -21.72 -11.60 10.35
CA ARG A 3 -20.55 -10.70 10.28
C ARG A 3 -19.60 -11.07 11.41
N TRP A 4 -18.37 -11.45 11.08
CA TRP A 4 -17.35 -11.75 12.09
C TRP A 4 -16.95 -10.44 12.78
N SER A 5 -16.55 -10.51 14.06
CA SER A 5 -15.91 -9.36 14.70
C SER A 5 -14.59 -9.05 14.00
N THR A 6 -14.19 -7.77 13.95
CA THR A 6 -12.90 -7.32 13.40
C THR A 6 -11.74 -8.15 13.94
N GLN A 7 -11.75 -8.43 15.24
CA GLN A 7 -10.76 -9.29 15.89
C GLN A 7 -10.65 -10.67 15.24
N ARG A 8 -11.78 -11.36 15.04
CA ARG A 8 -11.79 -12.72 14.47
C ARG A 8 -11.35 -12.72 13.01
N GLN A 9 -11.67 -11.66 12.26
CA GLN A 9 -11.21 -11.49 10.87
C GLN A 9 -9.70 -11.26 10.82
N GLY A 10 -9.17 -10.37 11.67
CA GLY A 10 -7.73 -10.11 11.77
C GLY A 10 -6.95 -11.35 12.20
N ASP A 11 -7.44 -12.07 13.20
CA ASP A 11 -6.87 -13.35 13.63
C ASP A 11 -6.76 -14.35 12.48
N TRP A 12 -7.85 -14.55 11.74
CA TRP A 12 -7.86 -15.48 10.62
C TRP A 12 -6.91 -15.02 9.51
N TYR A 13 -6.95 -13.74 9.12
CA TYR A 13 -6.10 -13.20 8.06
C TYR A 13 -4.62 -13.39 8.38
N TRP A 14 -4.18 -12.94 9.56
CA TRP A 14 -2.76 -13.04 9.95
C TRP A 14 -2.32 -14.48 10.16
N ASN A 15 -3.16 -15.33 10.74
CA ASN A 15 -2.85 -16.76 10.85
C ASN A 15 -2.62 -17.39 9.48
N VAL A 16 -3.50 -17.13 8.50
CA VAL A 16 -3.37 -17.68 7.15
C VAL A 16 -2.14 -17.11 6.45
N LEU A 17 -1.96 -15.79 6.46
CA LEU A 17 -0.83 -15.13 5.80
C LEU A 17 0.51 -15.65 6.34
N ASN A 18 0.66 -15.69 7.67
CA ASN A 18 1.90 -16.12 8.33
C ASN A 18 2.16 -17.62 8.15
N SER A 19 1.11 -18.44 8.03
CA SER A 19 1.26 -19.88 7.74
C SER A 19 1.68 -20.14 6.30
N CYS A 20 1.11 -19.39 5.35
CA CYS A 20 1.45 -19.52 3.93
C CYS A 20 2.83 -18.94 3.61
N PHE A 21 3.24 -17.87 4.29
CA PHE A 21 4.49 -17.17 4.05
C PHE A 21 5.31 -17.02 5.34
N PRO A 22 5.83 -18.13 5.91
CA PRO A 22 6.48 -18.12 7.21
C PRO A 22 7.80 -17.33 7.25
N ARG A 23 8.38 -17.00 6.10
CA ARG A 23 9.56 -16.13 5.95
C ARG A 23 9.24 -14.81 5.25
N GLY A 24 7.95 -14.51 5.07
CA GLY A 24 7.51 -13.26 4.45
C GLY A 24 7.89 -12.06 5.31
N ARG A 25 8.11 -10.92 4.66
CA ARG A 25 8.20 -9.61 5.32
C ARG A 25 6.99 -8.82 4.88
N THR A 26 6.28 -8.23 5.85
CA THR A 26 5.07 -7.47 5.58
C THR A 26 5.36 -6.00 5.79
N LEU A 27 4.97 -5.20 4.81
CA LEU A 27 5.12 -3.75 4.83
C LEU A 27 3.83 -3.12 4.35
N THR A 28 3.67 -1.83 4.64
CA THR A 28 2.52 -1.05 4.18
C THR A 28 2.95 0.25 3.50
N ILE A 29 2.05 0.85 2.74
CA ILE A 29 2.22 2.17 2.14
C ILE A 29 1.15 3.08 2.74
N LEU A 30 1.59 4.15 3.38
CA LEU A 30 0.71 5.17 3.93
C LEU A 30 0.52 6.29 2.91
N ARG A 31 -0.74 6.59 2.64
CA ARG A 31 -1.18 7.74 1.83
C ARG A 31 -2.20 8.52 2.65
N HIS A 32 -2.27 9.82 2.39
CA HIS A 32 -3.26 10.68 3.04
C HIS A 32 -4.68 10.13 2.77
N PRO A 33 -5.51 9.92 3.80
CA PRO A 33 -6.74 9.12 3.66
C PRO A 33 -7.76 9.78 2.73
N TYR A 34 -7.84 11.12 2.70
CA TYR A 34 -8.72 11.82 1.76
C TYR A 34 -8.32 11.55 0.31
N ASP A 35 -7.02 11.52 0.00
CA ASP A 35 -6.53 11.23 -1.34
C ASP A 35 -6.86 9.79 -1.74
N VAL A 36 -6.85 8.85 -0.79
CA VAL A 36 -7.24 7.46 -1.03
C VAL A 36 -8.72 7.35 -1.32
N VAL A 37 -9.57 8.06 -0.57
CA VAL A 37 -11.03 8.08 -0.79
C VAL A 37 -11.37 8.69 -2.14
N LEU A 38 -10.79 9.86 -2.46
CA LEU A 38 -10.97 10.53 -3.75
C LEU A 38 -10.51 9.63 -4.90
N SER A 39 -9.31 9.06 -4.80
CA SER A 39 -8.77 8.14 -5.80
C SER A 39 -9.64 6.88 -5.96
N SER A 40 -10.22 6.36 -4.89
CA SER A 40 -11.12 5.21 -4.94
C SER A 40 -12.46 5.54 -5.60
N ALA A 41 -13.02 6.71 -5.30
CA ALA A 41 -14.23 7.20 -5.95
C ALA A 41 -14.00 7.47 -7.44
N GLU A 42 -12.87 8.07 -7.83
CA GLU A 42 -12.56 8.36 -9.22
C GLU A 42 -12.28 7.10 -10.03
N TYR A 43 -11.41 6.22 -9.53
CA TYR A 43 -10.91 5.06 -10.26
C TYR A 43 -11.86 3.86 -10.21
N TRP A 44 -12.34 3.50 -9.01
CA TRP A 44 -13.19 2.32 -8.79
C TRP A 44 -14.68 2.65 -8.79
N LYS A 45 -15.05 3.93 -8.85
CA LYS A 45 -16.43 4.41 -8.63
C LYS A 45 -16.99 3.92 -7.29
N ALA A 46 -16.11 3.81 -6.30
CA ALA A 46 -16.46 3.39 -4.96
C ALA A 46 -17.30 4.47 -4.26
N ASP A 47 -18.26 4.03 -3.44
CA ASP A 47 -18.93 4.93 -2.51
C ASP A 47 -17.92 5.48 -1.48
N PRO A 48 -17.89 6.81 -1.23
CA PRO A 48 -16.92 7.41 -0.31
C PRO A 48 -16.99 6.88 1.12
N GLN A 49 -18.19 6.55 1.62
CA GLN A 49 -18.32 5.96 2.96
C GLN A 49 -17.71 4.56 2.98
N GLY A 50 -18.02 3.74 1.97
CA GLY A 50 -17.39 2.41 1.83
C GLY A 50 -15.86 2.47 1.71
N ALA A 51 -15.32 3.47 1.00
CA ALA A 51 -13.87 3.69 0.92
C ALA A 51 -13.25 4.04 2.29
N TRP A 52 -13.93 4.88 3.07
CA TRP A 52 -13.53 5.21 4.44
C TRP A 52 -13.56 4.01 5.38
N GLU A 53 -14.64 3.22 5.33
CA GLU A 53 -14.76 1.98 6.09
C GLU A 53 -13.63 1.00 5.75
N GLY A 54 -13.24 0.93 4.47
CA GLY A 54 -12.09 0.14 4.00
C GLY A 54 -10.75 0.62 4.58
N ILE A 55 -10.52 1.93 4.65
CA ILE A 55 -9.31 2.51 5.27
C ILE A 55 -9.25 2.17 6.75
N VAL A 56 -10.36 2.34 7.48
CA VAL A 56 -10.44 2.00 8.92
C VAL A 56 -10.19 0.51 9.13
N GLY A 57 -10.84 -0.36 8.35
CA GLY A 57 -10.64 -1.80 8.45
C GLY A 57 -9.20 -2.23 8.16
N MET A 58 -8.51 -1.58 7.21
CA MET A 58 -7.10 -1.82 6.97
C MET A 58 -6.22 -1.34 8.13
N ALA A 59 -6.53 -0.19 8.73
CA ALA A 59 -5.82 0.30 9.91
C ALA A 59 -5.97 -0.65 11.10
N GLU A 60 -7.19 -1.15 11.35
CA GLU A 60 -7.46 -2.17 12.38
C GLU A 60 -6.67 -3.46 12.10
N LEU A 61 -6.61 -3.90 10.85
CA LEU A 61 -5.85 -5.09 10.45
C LEU A 61 -4.34 -4.91 10.67
N ILE A 62 -3.79 -3.74 10.34
CA ILE A 62 -2.37 -3.41 10.55
C ILE A 62 -2.04 -3.31 12.03
N LEU A 63 -2.94 -2.77 12.86
CA LEU A 63 -2.77 -2.61 14.31
C LEU A 63 -3.05 -3.88 15.11
N HIS A 64 -3.54 -4.94 14.48
CA HIS A 64 -3.85 -6.21 15.14
C HIS A 64 -2.59 -6.84 15.76
N ASP A 65 -2.71 -7.48 16.94
CA ASP A 65 -1.57 -8.02 17.70
C ASP A 65 -0.72 -9.07 16.94
N LYS A 66 -1.32 -9.73 15.94
CA LYS A 66 -0.65 -10.71 15.07
C LYS A 66 -0.07 -10.13 13.79
N SER A 67 -0.24 -8.83 13.58
CA SER A 67 0.31 -8.12 12.44
C SER A 67 1.82 -8.23 12.43
N THR A 68 2.36 -8.59 11.27
CA THR A 68 3.80 -8.63 11.02
C THR A 68 4.27 -7.42 10.23
N VAL A 69 3.43 -6.38 10.11
CA VAL A 69 3.82 -5.12 9.47
C VAL A 69 4.84 -4.41 10.36
N ASP A 70 6.10 -4.40 9.93
CA ASP A 70 7.21 -3.78 10.67
C ASP A 70 7.77 -2.54 9.98
N PHE A 71 7.24 -2.19 8.79
CA PHE A 71 7.74 -1.10 7.97
C PHE A 71 6.63 -0.41 7.18
N ALA A 72 6.75 0.90 7.06
CA ALA A 72 5.83 1.73 6.30
C ALA A 72 6.56 2.68 5.36
N LEU A 73 6.09 2.74 4.12
CA LEU A 73 6.51 3.71 3.12
C LEU A 73 5.54 4.88 3.10
N SER A 74 6.05 6.10 2.97
CA SER A 74 5.21 7.26 2.67
C SER A 74 4.98 7.38 1.18
N HIS A 75 3.73 7.28 0.72
CA HIS A 75 3.37 7.57 -0.67
C HIS A 75 3.82 8.97 -1.10
N ARG A 76 3.64 9.99 -0.24
CA ARG A 76 4.02 11.36 -0.55
C ARG A 76 5.52 11.49 -0.87
N ARG A 77 6.39 11.03 0.04
CA ARG A 77 7.84 10.93 -0.19
C ARG A 77 8.21 10.15 -1.45
N LEU A 78 7.56 9.00 -1.71
CA LEU A 78 7.80 8.26 -2.95
C LEU A 78 7.48 9.07 -4.23
N VAL A 79 6.55 10.03 -4.16
CA VAL A 79 6.21 10.90 -5.30
C VAL A 79 7.15 12.11 -5.41
N GLU A 80 7.48 12.72 -4.28
CA GLU A 80 8.28 13.96 -4.18
C GLU A 80 9.80 13.69 -4.32
N ASP A 81 10.31 12.70 -3.59
CA ASP A 81 11.73 12.32 -3.54
C ASP A 81 11.86 10.80 -3.28
N PRO A 82 11.79 9.97 -4.34
CA PRO A 82 11.71 8.52 -4.20
C PRO A 82 13.01 7.84 -3.77
N GLU A 83 14.18 8.48 -3.95
CA GLU A 83 15.46 7.81 -3.73
C GLU A 83 15.72 7.49 -2.25
N PRO A 84 15.51 8.40 -1.28
CA PRO A 84 15.58 8.09 0.15
C PRO A 84 14.51 7.06 0.57
N GLU A 85 13.30 7.29 0.07
CA GLU A 85 12.20 6.34 -0.15
C GLU A 85 12.57 4.84 -0.22
N ILE A 86 13.15 4.52 -1.39
CA ILE A 86 13.57 3.21 -1.84
C ILE A 86 14.80 2.73 -1.06
N THR A 87 15.73 3.63 -0.76
CA THR A 87 16.93 3.31 0.03
C THR A 87 16.56 2.78 1.42
N ARG A 88 15.61 3.43 2.11
CA ARG A 88 15.11 2.95 3.41
C ARG A 88 14.48 1.57 3.30
N LEU A 89 13.69 1.32 2.24
CA LEU A 89 13.09 0.01 1.99
C LEU A 89 14.15 -1.08 1.78
N LEU A 90 15.09 -0.85 0.86
CA LEU A 90 16.12 -1.83 0.53
C LEU A 90 17.01 -2.12 1.76
N THR A 91 17.34 -1.09 2.53
CA THR A 91 18.07 -1.23 3.80
C THR A 91 17.29 -2.08 4.80
N HIS A 92 15.99 -1.81 5.01
CA HIS A 92 15.12 -2.59 5.92
C HIS A 92 15.05 -4.07 5.52
N LEU A 93 15.02 -4.34 4.22
CA LEU A 93 14.99 -5.71 3.68
C LEU A 93 16.38 -6.37 3.60
N GLY A 94 17.47 -5.64 3.88
CA GLY A 94 18.84 -6.14 3.71
C GLY A 94 19.21 -6.43 2.25
N LEU A 95 18.62 -5.70 1.30
CA LEU A 95 18.84 -5.85 -0.14
C LEU A 95 19.85 -4.83 -0.66
N SER A 96 20.57 -5.21 -1.73
CA SER A 96 21.51 -4.32 -2.40
C SER A 96 20.80 -3.24 -3.22
N HIS A 97 21.44 -2.08 -3.32
CA HIS A 97 20.93 -0.95 -4.10
C HIS A 97 21.23 -1.19 -5.58
N HIS A 98 20.20 -1.54 -6.34
CA HIS A 98 20.31 -1.72 -7.78
C HIS A 98 19.67 -0.53 -8.53
N PRO A 99 20.35 0.09 -9.52
CA PRO A 99 19.84 1.28 -10.23
C PRO A 99 18.43 1.14 -10.82
N ARG A 100 18.05 -0.10 -11.20
CA ARG A 100 16.69 -0.39 -11.71
C ARG A 100 15.57 -0.15 -10.70
N CYS A 101 15.84 -0.24 -9.39
CA CYS A 101 14.84 0.04 -8.37
C CYS A 101 14.38 1.50 -8.43
N TYR A 102 15.33 2.40 -8.68
CA TYR A 102 15.09 3.85 -8.79
C TYR A 102 14.43 4.22 -10.12
N LYS A 103 14.84 3.59 -11.24
CA LYS A 103 14.22 3.81 -12.55
C LYS A 103 12.72 3.51 -12.60
N ALA A 104 12.20 2.66 -11.72
CA ALA A 104 10.76 2.36 -11.66
C ALA A 104 9.92 3.61 -11.33
N THR A 105 10.51 4.61 -10.69
CA THR A 105 9.83 5.85 -10.27
C THR A 105 9.67 6.87 -11.40
N GLU A 106 10.35 6.66 -12.53
CA GLU A 106 10.29 7.51 -13.73
C GLU A 106 9.00 7.29 -14.53
N ARG A 107 8.21 6.26 -14.21
CA ARG A 107 6.99 5.88 -14.94
C ARG A 107 5.75 6.14 -14.11
N VAL A 108 4.75 6.81 -14.67
CA VAL A 108 3.42 6.87 -14.06
C VAL A 108 2.64 5.63 -14.44
N TYR A 109 2.40 4.79 -13.45
CA TYR A 109 1.45 3.69 -13.58
C TYR A 109 0.07 4.21 -13.15
N VAL A 110 -0.74 4.51 -14.17
CA VAL A 110 -2.22 4.57 -14.18
C VAL A 110 -2.86 5.90 -13.70
N PRO A 111 -3.10 6.87 -14.62
CA PRO A 111 -3.94 8.04 -14.37
C PRO A 111 -5.44 7.68 -14.37
N GLU A 112 -5.87 6.76 -15.23
CA GLU A 112 -7.26 6.31 -15.35
C GLU A 112 -7.36 4.83 -15.71
N ARG A 113 -8.49 4.20 -15.40
CA ARG A 113 -8.78 2.82 -15.78
C ARG A 113 -8.72 2.70 -17.30
N ASN A 114 -7.79 1.87 -17.80
CA ASN A 114 -7.47 1.62 -19.22
C ASN A 114 -6.49 2.61 -19.91
N LEU A 115 -5.92 3.60 -19.21
CA LEU A 115 -4.81 4.42 -19.71
C LEU A 115 -3.49 3.97 -19.05
N ASN A 116 -2.95 2.83 -19.48
CA ASN A 116 -1.66 2.35 -18.99
C ASN A 116 -0.52 2.83 -19.91
N ARG A 117 0.49 3.49 -19.31
CA ARG A 117 1.80 3.88 -19.86
C ARG A 117 1.89 5.29 -20.47
N VAL A 118 1.84 6.32 -19.62
CA VAL A 118 2.26 7.68 -20.00
C VAL A 118 3.53 8.02 -19.20
N PRO A 119 4.62 8.47 -19.82
CA PRO A 119 5.78 9.04 -19.11
C PRO A 119 5.36 10.17 -18.18
N LYS A 120 6.02 10.32 -17.02
CA LYS A 120 5.66 11.34 -16.01
C LYS A 120 5.74 12.77 -16.57
N GLU A 121 6.61 12.99 -17.54
CA GLU A 121 6.84 14.26 -18.23
C GLU A 121 5.65 14.69 -19.12
N ASP A 122 4.84 13.73 -19.57
CA ASP A 122 3.74 13.96 -20.52
C ASP A 122 2.38 14.15 -19.82
N MET A 123 2.34 14.16 -18.49
CA MET A 123 1.14 14.43 -17.69
C MET A 123 1.09 15.90 -17.29
N GLN A 124 0.44 16.73 -18.13
CA GLN A 124 0.07 18.11 -17.82
C GLN A 124 -1.28 18.18 -17.10
#